data_AF-A0A2M8FKB1-F1
#
_entry.id   AF-A0A2M8FKB1-F1
#
_cell.length_a   1.000
_cell.length_b   1.000
_cell.length_c   1.000
_cell.angle_alpha   90.00
_cell.angle_beta   90.00
_cell.angle_gamma   90.00
#
_symmetry.space_group_name_H-M   'P 1'
#
loop_
_entity.id
_entity.type
_entity.pdbx_description
1 polymer ?
#
loop_
_entity_poly.entity_id
_entity_poly.type
_entity_poly.pdbx_seq_one_letter_code
_entity_poly.pdbx_strand_id
1 'polypeptide(L)'
;MKLPFKINNKQKHLELLPNETLLQALRNNHFTEVKCGCNEGECGACTVLLDGKPVNSCQVLAMSVQEKEITTVKGIGTLYTPHLLQKSFAEAGADQCGFCSPGMVLASYSLLKENP
;
A
#
# COMPACT_ATOMS: atom_id res chain seq x y z
N MET A 1 9.59 18.40 -4.77
CA MET A 1 10.25 18.59 -3.45
C MET A 1 10.61 17.24 -2.86
N LYS A 2 11.67 17.16 -2.05
CA LYS A 2 12.13 15.92 -1.42
C LYS A 2 11.87 15.98 0.08
N LEU A 3 10.99 15.11 0.59
CA LEU A 3 10.50 15.15 1.97
C LEU A 3 10.60 13.77 2.64
N PRO A 4 10.85 13.70 3.95
CA PRO A 4 10.89 12.43 4.67
C PRO A 4 9.47 11.90 4.94
N PHE A 5 9.28 10.61 4.73
CA PHE A 5 8.06 9.84 5.04
C PHE A 5 8.43 8.57 5.79
N LYS A 6 7.52 8.09 6.65
CA LYS A 6 7.68 6.81 7.35
C LYS A 6 6.93 5.72 6.57
N ILE A 7 7.68 4.83 5.91
CA ILE A 7 7.11 3.79 5.03
C ILE A 7 7.69 2.43 5.39
N ASN A 8 6.82 1.47 5.70
CA ASN A 8 7.18 0.12 6.11
C ASN A 8 8.19 0.12 7.27
N ASN A 9 7.90 0.91 8.31
CA ASN A 9 8.73 1.16 9.50
C ASN A 9 10.12 1.75 9.21
N LYS A 10 10.33 2.37 8.04
CA LYS A 10 11.61 2.98 7.66
C LYS A 10 11.41 4.42 7.20
N GLN A 11 12.32 5.31 7.59
CA GLN A 11 12.36 6.65 7.04
C GLN A 11 12.84 6.60 5.59
N LYS A 12 12.06 7.16 4.67
CA LYS A 12 12.40 7.26 3.25
C LYS A 12 12.10 8.67 2.75
N HIS A 13 12.96 9.18 1.89
CA HIS A 13 12.70 10.46 1.24
C HIS A 13 11.95 10.21 -0.06
N LEU A 14 10.80 10.85 -0.22
CA LEU A 14 10.03 10.84 -1.47
C LEU A 14 10.22 12.16 -2.21
N GLU A 15 10.36 12.08 -3.52
CA GLU A 15 10.28 13.22 -4.43
C GLU A 15 8.86 13.33 -4.99
N LEU A 16 8.19 14.45 -4.74
CA LEU A 16 6.80 14.67 -5.14
C LEU A 16 6.50 16.14 -5.45
N LEU A 17 5.46 16.39 -6.24
CA LEU A 17 4.82 17.70 -6.36
C LEU A 17 3.80 17.93 -5.22
N PRO A 18 3.50 19.20 -4.85
CA PRO A 18 2.58 19.50 -3.74
C PRO A 18 1.18 18.92 -3.88
N ASN A 19 0.70 18.75 -5.10
CA ASN A 19 -0.64 18.28 -5.44
C ASN A 19 -0.70 16.78 -5.78
N GLU A 20 0.40 16.04 -5.62
CA GLU A 20 0.39 14.60 -5.87
C GLU A 20 -0.43 13.84 -4.83
N THR A 21 -1.21 12.89 -5.33
CA THR A 21 -1.81 11.84 -4.49
C THR A 21 -0.73 10.95 -3.89
N LEU A 22 -1.02 10.28 -2.79
CA LEU A 22 -0.14 9.32 -2.16
C LEU A 22 0.21 8.18 -3.14
N LEU A 23 -0.75 7.77 -3.98
CA LEU A 23 -0.50 6.79 -5.04
C LEU A 23 0.58 7.25 -6.02
N GLN A 24 0.47 8.48 -6.52
CA GLN A 24 1.46 9.06 -7.44
C GLN A 24 2.82 9.17 -6.77
N ALA A 25 2.88 9.74 -5.57
CA ALA A 25 4.12 9.88 -4.82
C ALA A 25 4.81 8.53 -4.58
N LEU A 26 4.08 7.50 -4.15
CA LEU A 26 4.63 6.16 -3.95
C LEU A 26 5.14 5.54 -5.26
N ARG A 27 4.35 5.58 -6.33
CA ARG A 27 4.72 4.94 -7.60
C ARG A 27 5.88 5.63 -8.30
N ASN A 28 5.90 6.97 -8.31
CA ASN A 28 7.00 7.77 -8.86
C ASN A 28 8.31 7.50 -8.11
N ASN A 29 8.22 7.16 -6.83
CA ASN A 29 9.36 6.74 -6.00
C ASN A 29 9.55 5.21 -5.92
N HIS A 30 9.15 4.49 -6.98
CA HIS A 30 9.40 3.07 -7.20
C HIS A 30 8.73 2.07 -6.24
N PHE A 31 7.69 2.47 -5.51
CA PHE A 31 6.80 1.54 -4.80
C PHE A 31 5.74 0.97 -5.75
N THR A 32 6.21 0.30 -6.81
CA THR A 32 5.38 -0.21 -7.92
C THR A 32 4.45 -1.35 -7.51
N GLU A 33 4.61 -1.89 -6.30
CA GLU A 33 3.66 -2.84 -5.72
C GLU A 33 2.30 -2.19 -5.42
N VAL A 34 2.24 -0.86 -5.23
CA VAL A 34 0.97 -0.14 -5.09
C VAL A 34 0.41 0.14 -6.49
N LYS A 35 -0.79 -0.36 -6.78
CA LYS A 35 -1.33 -0.38 -8.14
C LYS A 35 -2.31 0.75 -8.39
N CYS A 36 -2.27 1.30 -9.60
CA CYS A 36 -3.30 2.22 -10.10
C CYS A 36 -4.26 1.42 -10.97
N GLY A 37 -5.46 1.12 -10.45
CA GLY A 37 -6.52 0.46 -11.21
C GLY A 37 -7.46 1.48 -11.87
N CYS A 38 -8.28 2.16 -11.06
CA CYS A 38 -9.21 3.19 -11.54
C CYS A 38 -8.74 4.63 -11.29
N ASN A 39 -7.92 4.87 -10.26
CA ASN A 39 -7.58 6.21 -9.75
C ASN A 39 -8.78 7.03 -9.19
N GLU A 40 -9.94 6.40 -8.99
CA GLU A 40 -11.20 7.06 -8.58
C GLU A 40 -11.68 6.64 -7.18
N GLY A 41 -10.99 5.72 -6.51
CA GLY A 41 -11.36 5.24 -5.17
C GLY A 41 -12.27 4.00 -5.17
N GLU A 42 -12.66 3.50 -6.34
CA GLU A 42 -13.61 2.39 -6.45
C GLU A 42 -12.97 1.00 -6.32
N CYS A 43 -11.83 0.78 -6.98
CA CYS A 43 -11.32 -0.59 -7.18
C CYS A 43 -10.50 -1.18 -6.03
N GLY A 44 -10.05 -0.36 -5.07
CA GLY A 44 -9.18 -0.81 -3.96
C GLY A 44 -7.76 -1.26 -4.33
N ALA A 45 -7.37 -1.34 -5.61
CA ALA A 45 -6.04 -1.82 -6.02
C ALA A 45 -4.87 -0.96 -5.49
N CYS A 46 -5.16 0.29 -5.14
CA CYS A 46 -4.19 1.24 -4.58
C CYS A 46 -4.13 1.22 -3.04
N THR A 47 -4.75 0.23 -2.39
CA THR A 47 -4.83 0.18 -0.93
C THR A 47 -3.44 0.19 -0.30
N VAL A 48 -3.28 1.06 0.69
CA VAL A 48 -2.17 1.09 1.65
C VAL A 48 -2.77 1.23 3.05
N LEU A 49 -1.99 0.95 4.09
CA LEU A 49 -2.41 1.27 5.46
C LEU A 49 -1.79 2.59 5.90
N LEU A 50 -2.61 3.49 6.45
CA LEU A 50 -2.18 4.67 7.17
C LEU A 50 -2.43 4.46 8.66
N ASP A 51 -1.38 4.42 9.45
CA ASP A 51 -1.44 4.12 10.90
C ASP A 51 -2.24 2.83 11.18
N GLY A 52 -2.09 1.83 10.30
CA GLY A 52 -2.79 0.55 10.37
C GLY A 52 -4.19 0.51 9.74
N LYS A 53 -4.76 1.64 9.30
CA LYS A 53 -6.10 1.68 8.68
C LYS A 53 -6.02 1.67 7.14
N PRO A 54 -6.84 0.87 6.44
CA PRO A 54 -6.78 0.77 5.00
C PRO A 54 -7.39 2.02 4.36
N VAL A 55 -6.71 2.57 3.35
CA VAL A 55 -7.18 3.70 2.57
C VAL A 55 -6.87 3.52 1.09
N ASN A 56 -7.69 4.13 0.24
CA ASN A 56 -7.38 4.29 -1.18
C ASN A 56 -6.33 5.40 -1.36
N SER A 57 -5.07 5.04 -1.61
CA SER A 57 -3.98 6.03 -1.77
C SER A 57 -4.18 7.02 -2.92
N CYS A 58 -5.02 6.70 -3.92
CA CYS A 58 -5.39 7.65 -4.97
C CYS A 58 -6.29 8.80 -4.48
N GLN A 59 -6.95 8.65 -3.32
CA GLN A 59 -7.86 9.65 -2.75
C GLN A 59 -7.24 10.41 -1.57
N VAL A 60 -5.92 10.29 -1.39
CA VAL A 60 -5.17 10.92 -0.29
C VAL A 60 -4.09 11.80 -0.87
N LEU A 61 -3.98 13.06 -0.44
CA LEU A 61 -2.85 13.91 -0.80
C LEU A 61 -1.61 13.46 -0.04
N ALA A 62 -0.49 13.27 -0.74
CA ALA A 62 0.74 12.79 -0.11
C ALA A 62 1.22 13.73 1.01
N MET A 63 1.11 15.04 0.83
CA MET A 63 1.48 16.02 1.86
C MET A 63 0.64 15.92 3.14
N SER A 64 -0.59 15.39 3.08
CA SER A 64 -1.48 15.32 4.24
C SER A 64 -1.11 14.20 5.23
N VAL A 65 -0.16 13.32 4.86
CA VAL A 65 0.15 12.09 5.61
C VAL A 65 1.63 11.95 5.96
N GLN A 66 2.42 13.02 5.86
CA GLN A 66 3.86 12.99 6.08
C GLN A 66 4.25 12.38 7.45
N GLU A 67 3.47 12.69 8.49
CA GLU A 67 3.71 12.25 9.87
C GLU A 67 3.08 10.89 10.20
N LYS A 68 2.45 10.22 9.22
CA LYS A 68 1.78 8.92 9.41
C LYS A 68 2.68 7.77 9.01
N GLU A 69 2.46 6.59 9.62
CA GLU A 69 3.05 5.34 9.13
C GLU A 69 2.30 4.86 7.89
N ILE A 70 3.01 4.75 6.77
CA ILE A 70 2.49 4.18 5.54
C ILE A 70 2.98 2.73 5.43
N THR A 71 2.06 1.77 5.43
CA THR A 71 2.39 0.36 5.17
C THR A 71 1.90 -0.06 3.79
N THR A 72 2.82 -0.45 2.90
CA THR A 72 2.50 -1.12 1.62
C THR A 72 2.48 -2.64 1.82
N VAL A 73 2.09 -3.41 0.80
CA VAL A 73 2.07 -4.88 0.92
C VAL A 73 3.44 -5.46 1.27
N LYS A 74 4.54 -4.78 0.89
CA LYS A 74 5.92 -5.16 1.25
C LYS A 74 6.25 -4.93 2.72
N GLY A 75 5.45 -4.14 3.43
CA GLY A 75 5.62 -3.87 4.85
C GLY A 75 5.17 -5.00 5.76
N ILE A 76 4.25 -5.86 5.29
CA ILE A 76 3.81 -7.04 6.05
C ILE A 76 4.59 -8.31 5.72
N GLY A 77 5.24 -8.34 4.55
CA GLY A 77 6.03 -9.49 4.09
C GLY A 77 6.57 -9.29 2.68
N THR A 78 7.57 -10.07 2.31
CA THR A 78 8.25 -10.00 1.01
C THR A 78 8.25 -11.36 0.31
N LEU A 79 8.67 -11.41 -0.96
CA LEU A 79 8.76 -12.68 -1.69
C LEU A 79 9.60 -13.74 -0.96
N TYR A 80 10.69 -13.32 -0.31
CA TYR A 80 11.62 -14.21 0.40
C TYR A 80 11.21 -14.48 1.85
N THR A 81 10.33 -13.66 2.41
CA THR A 81 9.82 -13.81 3.78
C THR A 81 8.36 -13.36 3.79
N PRO A 82 7.46 -14.18 3.21
CA PRO A 82 6.08 -13.78 3.05
C PRO A 82 5.34 -13.84 4.38
N HIS A 83 4.38 -12.94 4.55
CA HIS A 83 3.38 -13.06 5.60
C HIS A 83 2.52 -14.30 5.36
N LEU A 84 1.95 -14.89 6.42
CA LEU A 84 1.04 -16.04 6.31
C LEU A 84 -0.08 -15.78 5.29
N LEU A 85 -0.72 -14.61 5.33
CA LEU A 85 -1.74 -14.23 4.36
C LEU A 85 -1.26 -14.19 2.91
N GLN A 86 -0.05 -13.68 2.66
CA GLN A 86 0.52 -13.67 1.29
C GLN A 86 0.71 -15.10 0.79
N LYS A 87 1.18 -15.99 1.66
CA LYS A 87 1.33 -17.43 1.34
C LYS A 87 -0.02 -18.09 1.10
N SER A 88 -1.01 -17.85 1.95
CA SER A 88 -2.34 -18.45 1.83
C SER A 88 -3.08 -18.01 0.56
N PHE A 89 -2.95 -16.76 0.12
CA PHE A 89 -3.51 -16.30 -1.16
C PHE A 89 -2.95 -17.11 -2.33
N ALA A 90 -1.62 -17.30 -2.36
CA ALA A 90 -0.97 -18.07 -3.41
C ALA A 90 -1.36 -19.56 -3.37
N GLU A 91 -1.34 -20.19 -2.19
CA GLU A 91 -1.69 -21.61 -2.02
C GLU A 91 -3.16 -21.91 -2.35
N ALA A 92 -4.06 -20.97 -2.06
CA ALA A 92 -5.48 -21.11 -2.39
C ALA A 92 -5.81 -20.79 -3.86
N GLY A 93 -4.83 -20.36 -4.67
CA GLY A 93 -5.09 -19.91 -6.04
C GLY A 93 -5.98 -18.66 -6.11
N ALA A 94 -5.91 -17.79 -5.10
CA ALA A 94 -6.70 -16.55 -5.04
C ALA A 94 -6.25 -15.51 -6.07
N ASP A 95 -5.08 -15.72 -6.69
CA ASP A 95 -4.47 -14.82 -7.66
C ASP A 95 -4.49 -15.42 -9.07
N GLN A 96 -4.87 -14.61 -10.05
CA GLN A 96 -4.71 -14.92 -11.48
C GLN A 96 -3.67 -14.00 -12.11
N CYS A 97 -4.07 -12.80 -12.55
CA CYS A 97 -3.14 -11.79 -13.08
C CYS A 97 -2.29 -11.13 -11.99
N GLY A 98 -2.68 -11.26 -10.72
CA GLY A 98 -1.97 -10.71 -9.56
C GLY A 98 -2.09 -9.19 -9.37
N PHE A 99 -2.87 -8.48 -10.20
CA PHE A 99 -2.89 -7.01 -10.18
C PHE A 99 -3.57 -6.45 -8.93
N CYS A 100 -4.70 -7.02 -8.51
CA CYS A 100 -5.43 -6.56 -7.32
C CYS A 100 -4.83 -7.08 -6.00
N SER A 101 -4.02 -8.13 -6.06
CA SER A 101 -3.55 -8.90 -4.91
C SER A 101 -2.88 -8.05 -3.83
N PRO A 102 -2.00 -7.07 -4.15
CA PRO A 102 -1.42 -6.19 -3.14
C PRO A 102 -2.46 -5.48 -2.26
N GLY A 103 -3.52 -4.95 -2.89
CA GLY A 103 -4.58 -4.25 -2.19
C GLY A 103 -5.47 -5.20 -1.40
N MET A 104 -5.85 -6.34 -1.99
CA MET A 104 -6.67 -7.36 -1.34
C MET A 104 -5.98 -7.93 -0.10
N VAL A 105 -4.68 -8.23 -0.19
CA VAL A 105 -3.89 -8.76 0.93
C VAL A 105 -3.84 -7.75 2.08
N LEU A 106 -3.66 -6.46 1.81
CA LEU A 106 -3.65 -5.43 2.86
C LEU A 106 -5.03 -5.23 3.50
N ALA A 107 -6.09 -5.26 2.69
CA ALA A 107 -7.47 -5.18 3.21
C ALA A 107 -7.78 -6.36 4.14
N SER A 108 -7.45 -7.59 3.71
CA SER A 108 -7.60 -8.80 4.53
C SER A 108 -6.72 -8.76 5.79
N TYR A 109 -5.48 -8.28 5.67
CA TYR A 109 -4.59 -8.11 6.81
C TYR A 109 -5.18 -7.16 7.84
N SER A 110 -5.72 -6.02 7.41
CA SER A 110 -6.36 -5.06 8.33
C SER A 110 -7.57 -5.67 9.01
N LEU A 111 -8.45 -6.33 8.24
CA LEU A 111 -9.65 -6.99 8.78
C LEU A 111 -9.29 -8.01 9.86
N LEU A 112 -8.33 -8.90 9.59
CA LEU A 112 -7.93 -9.96 10.53
C LEU A 112 -7.16 -9.44 11.74
N LYS A 113 -6.56 -8.24 11.64
CA LYS A 113 -5.94 -7.59 12.80
C LYS A 113 -6.98 -7.03 13.76
N GLU A 114 -8.12 -6.60 13.23
CA GLU A 114 -9.27 -6.12 14.01
C GLU A 114 -10.17 -7.28 14.48
N ASN A 115 -10.25 -8.37 13.71
CA ASN A 115 -11.07 -9.54 13.99
C ASN A 115 -10.33 -10.85 13.64
N PRO A 116 -9.52 -11.40 14.58
CA PRO A 116 -8.71 -12.61 14.38
C PRO A 116 -9.52 -13.90 14.21
#